data_AF-A0A7C8HEF6-F1
#
_entry.id   AF-A0A7C8HEF6-F1
#
_cell.length_a   1.000
_cell.length_b   1.000
_cell.length_c   1.000
_cell.angle_alpha   90.00
_cell.angle_beta   90.00
_cell.angle_gamma   90.00
#
_symmetry.space_group_name_H-M   'P 1'
#
loop_
_entity.id
_entity.type
_entity.pdbx_description
1 polymer ?
#
loop_
_entity_poly.entity_id
_entity_poly.type
_entity_poly.pdbx_seq_one_letter_code
_entity_poly.pdbx_strand_id
1 'polypeptide(L)'
;MVSGNVIILRKGGKMLKTKKRFTTRVLVACGLLASISIVLTRVFSYTIPLAGLPALRIGFGDIPVIISGILFGPIAGGLTGGVSDTLGFMLNPMGGPYIPGLTITAILRGVIPGLIYWLIQSKNIKFNFHIANIAFSILLTIGILFVFMSQDAELPKMLMMLYCVIALAFIMLPVVLGRIIKTEDSLYSFDKILFVVTVAYFILSLGLNTFFLAITYEKGFLAFLPGRILAGFVIIPLHSIMIFVLSRWFKYIKIS
;
A
#
# COMPACT_ATOMS: atom_id res chain seq x y z
N MET A 1 -38.61 8.23 -11.02
CA MET A 1 -39.19 7.10 -10.27
C MET A 1 -39.18 5.88 -11.18
N VAL A 2 -38.10 5.09 -11.18
CA VAL A 2 -37.99 3.75 -11.80
C VAL A 2 -36.92 3.01 -10.99
N SER A 3 -37.36 2.28 -9.97
CA SER A 3 -37.40 0.80 -9.95
C SER A 3 -36.03 0.14 -10.08
N GLY A 4 -35.47 -0.22 -8.92
CA GLY A 4 -34.31 -1.09 -8.80
C GLY A 4 -34.61 -2.15 -7.74
N ASN A 5 -35.30 -3.22 -8.16
CA ASN A 5 -35.56 -4.50 -7.51
C ASN A 5 -35.04 -4.65 -6.06
N VAL A 6 -35.94 -4.37 -5.11
CA VAL A 6 -35.86 -4.79 -3.72
C VAL A 6 -36.40 -6.22 -3.65
N ILE A 7 -35.56 -7.20 -3.34
CA ILE A 7 -36.01 -8.54 -3.00
C ILE A 7 -36.62 -8.45 -1.60
N ILE A 8 -37.94 -8.50 -1.52
CA ILE A 8 -38.71 -8.41 -0.27
C ILE A 8 -38.78 -9.81 0.34
N LEU A 9 -37.86 -10.13 1.26
CA LEU A 9 -38.01 -11.28 2.14
C LEU A 9 -38.69 -10.83 3.44
N ARG A 10 -39.94 -11.27 3.62
CA ARG A 10 -40.77 -10.94 4.78
C ARG A 10 -40.56 -12.00 5.87
N LYS A 11 -39.84 -11.67 6.95
CA LYS A 11 -39.91 -12.44 8.20
C LYS A 11 -39.81 -11.47 9.40
N GLY A 12 -40.89 -11.38 10.19
CA GLY A 12 -40.85 -10.81 11.54
C GLY A 12 -40.69 -9.28 11.67
N GLY A 13 -41.47 -8.47 10.94
CA GLY A 13 -41.81 -7.09 11.36
C GLY A 13 -40.68 -6.04 11.47
N LYS A 14 -39.42 -6.37 11.19
CA LYS A 14 -38.31 -5.42 11.16
C LYS A 14 -37.79 -5.25 9.73
N MET A 15 -37.81 -4.01 9.23
CA MET A 15 -37.16 -3.60 7.97
C MET A 15 -35.64 -3.78 8.08
N LEU A 16 -35.14 -4.96 7.73
CA LEU A 16 -33.71 -5.13 7.46
C LEU A 16 -33.43 -4.61 6.05
N LYS A 17 -33.02 -3.34 5.95
CA LYS A 17 -32.41 -2.80 4.72
C LYS A 17 -31.12 -3.58 4.46
N THR A 18 -31.18 -4.60 3.60
CA THR A 18 -29.97 -5.20 3.05
C THR A 18 -29.36 -4.21 2.06
N LYS A 19 -28.41 -3.41 2.55
CA LYS A 19 -27.61 -2.50 1.74
C LYS A 19 -26.84 -3.37 0.74
N LYS A 20 -27.26 -3.42 -0.55
CA LYS A 20 -26.53 -4.13 -1.60
C LYS A 20 -25.07 -3.65 -1.58
N ARG A 21 -24.15 -4.53 -1.18
CA ARG A 21 -22.73 -4.17 -1.00
C ARG A 21 -21.94 -4.09 -2.30
N PHE A 22 -22.46 -4.66 -3.39
CA PHE A 22 -21.84 -4.60 -4.71
C PHE A 22 -22.88 -4.24 -5.77
N THR A 23 -22.76 -3.03 -6.29
CA THR A 23 -23.43 -2.63 -7.53
C THR A 23 -22.60 -3.12 -8.71
N THR A 24 -23.23 -3.51 -9.81
CA THR A 24 -22.54 -3.94 -11.05
C THR A 24 -21.44 -2.96 -11.48
N ARG A 25 -21.70 -1.66 -11.32
CA ARG A 25 -20.73 -0.58 -11.57
C ARG A 25 -19.45 -0.69 -10.73
N VAL A 26 -19.56 -1.06 -9.45
CA VAL A 26 -18.40 -1.23 -8.56
C VAL A 26 -17.57 -2.44 -9.00
N LEU A 27 -18.23 -3.53 -9.40
CA LEU A 27 -17.55 -4.72 -9.91
C LEU A 27 -16.76 -4.40 -11.19
N VAL A 28 -17.38 -3.69 -12.13
CA VAL A 28 -16.71 -3.25 -13.37
C VAL A 28 -15.53 -2.33 -13.07
N ALA A 29 -15.69 -1.37 -12.15
CA ALA A 29 -14.60 -0.48 -11.75
C ALA A 29 -13.43 -1.23 -11.10
N CYS A 30 -13.71 -2.23 -10.26
CA CYS A 30 -12.67 -3.09 -9.68
C CYS A 30 -11.94 -3.90 -10.76
N GLY A 31 -12.65 -4.42 -11.77
CA GLY A 31 -12.04 -5.13 -12.89
C GLY A 31 -11.12 -4.23 -13.74
N LEU A 32 -11.53 -2.99 -13.99
CA LEU A 32 -10.70 -2.00 -14.68
C LEU A 32 -9.44 -1.65 -13.87
N LEU A 33 -9.58 -1.40 -12.56
CA LEU A 33 -8.44 -1.11 -11.68
C LEU A 33 -7.49 -2.30 -11.54
N ALA A 34 -8.02 -3.53 -11.51
CA ALA A 34 -7.20 -4.74 -11.53
C ALA A 34 -6.42 -4.87 -12.85
N SER A 35 -7.07 -4.58 -13.98
CA SER A 35 -6.41 -4.61 -15.29
C SER A 35 -5.30 -3.56 -15.40
N ILE A 36 -5.56 -2.33 -14.91
CA ILE A 36 -4.56 -1.27 -14.84
C ILE A 36 -3.40 -1.67 -13.92
N SER A 37 -3.70 -2.28 -12.76
CA SER A 37 -2.68 -2.80 -11.83
C SER A 37 -1.76 -3.80 -12.54
N ILE A 38 -2.32 -4.75 -13.30
CA ILE A 38 -1.53 -5.73 -14.05
C ILE A 38 -0.62 -5.02 -15.06
N VAL A 39 -1.15 -4.12 -15.89
CA VAL A 39 -0.35 -3.42 -16.91
C VAL A 39 0.77 -2.59 -16.25
N LEU A 40 0.47 -1.83 -15.20
CA LEU A 40 1.46 -1.04 -14.47
C LEU A 40 2.53 -1.91 -13.82
N THR A 41 2.15 -3.08 -13.31
CA THR A 41 3.07 -4.06 -12.72
C THR A 41 4.00 -4.68 -13.75
N ARG A 42 3.59 -4.77 -15.02
CA ARG A 42 4.39 -5.41 -16.08
C ARG A 42 5.25 -4.42 -16.86
N VAL A 43 4.72 -3.24 -17.16
CA VAL A 43 5.43 -2.25 -18.00
C VAL A 43 6.34 -1.37 -17.16
N PHE A 44 5.92 -0.99 -15.95
CA PHE A 44 6.60 0.01 -15.13
C PHE A 44 7.18 -0.56 -13.83
N SER A 45 7.33 -1.88 -13.72
CA SER A 45 8.02 -2.47 -12.57
C SER A 45 9.49 -2.73 -12.89
N TYR A 46 10.37 -2.10 -12.12
CA TYR A 46 11.81 -2.33 -12.18
C TYR A 46 12.27 -3.02 -10.90
N THR A 47 12.96 -4.15 -11.05
CA THR A 47 13.51 -4.92 -9.93
C THR A 47 15.02 -4.75 -9.91
N ILE A 48 15.53 -4.12 -8.86
CA ILE A 48 16.96 -4.00 -8.61
C ILE A 48 17.34 -5.14 -7.67
N PRO A 49 18.13 -6.13 -8.13
CA PRO A 49 18.65 -7.15 -7.25
C PRO A 49 19.67 -6.52 -6.30
N LEU A 50 19.50 -6.75 -5.00
CA LEU A 50 20.49 -6.40 -3.99
C LEU A 50 21.02 -7.70 -3.40
N ALA A 51 22.34 -7.87 -3.36
CA ALA A 51 23.02 -9.04 -2.80
C ALA A 51 22.50 -10.40 -3.33
N GLY A 52 22.23 -10.49 -4.64
CA GLY A 52 21.73 -11.72 -5.29
C GLY A 52 20.29 -12.09 -4.93
N LEU A 53 19.56 -11.22 -4.24
CA LEU A 53 18.14 -11.39 -3.93
C LEU A 53 17.30 -10.33 -4.65
N PRO A 54 16.06 -10.66 -5.08
CA PRO A 54 15.12 -9.68 -5.63
C PRO A 54 14.56 -8.80 -4.50
N ALA A 55 15.42 -7.99 -3.90
CA ALA A 55 15.12 -7.28 -2.67
C ALA A 55 14.40 -5.94 -2.90
N LEU A 56 14.65 -5.28 -4.05
CA LEU A 56 14.09 -3.96 -4.33
C LEU A 56 13.26 -3.98 -5.62
N ARG A 57 11.95 -4.24 -5.49
CA ARG A 57 10.98 -4.10 -6.58
C ARG A 57 10.24 -2.79 -6.44
N ILE A 58 10.49 -1.85 -7.35
CA ILE A 58 9.71 -0.62 -7.47
C ILE A 58 8.64 -0.88 -8.52
N GLY A 59 7.38 -0.71 -8.15
CA GLY A 59 6.24 -0.95 -9.03
C GLY A 59 5.09 0.00 -8.73
N PHE A 60 4.31 0.31 -9.77
CA PHE A 60 3.16 1.20 -9.70
C PHE A 60 1.82 0.44 -9.63
N GLY A 61 1.84 -0.89 -9.72
CA GLY A 61 0.62 -1.71 -9.70
C GLY A 61 -0.15 -1.67 -8.38
N ASP A 62 0.53 -1.37 -7.28
CA ASP A 62 -0.14 -1.26 -5.98
C ASP A 62 -1.07 -0.05 -5.91
N ILE A 63 -0.80 0.99 -6.71
CA ILE A 63 -1.55 2.26 -6.66
C ILE A 63 -3.02 2.03 -7.02
N PRO A 64 -3.39 1.42 -8.16
CA PRO A 64 -4.79 1.07 -8.45
C PRO A 64 -5.48 0.22 -7.38
N VAL A 65 -4.75 -0.72 -6.76
CA VAL A 65 -5.28 -1.61 -5.71
C VAL A 65 -5.56 -0.83 -4.42
N ILE A 66 -4.66 0.07 -4.02
CA ILE A 66 -4.86 0.95 -2.88
C ILE A 66 -6.05 1.89 -3.14
N ILE A 67 -6.15 2.43 -4.36
CA ILE A 67 -7.25 3.33 -4.76
C ILE A 67 -8.60 2.60 -4.73
N SER A 68 -8.68 1.36 -5.22
CA SER A 68 -9.93 0.60 -5.16
C SER A 68 -10.39 0.34 -3.73
N GLY A 69 -9.44 0.08 -2.81
CA GLY A 69 -9.70 -0.02 -1.38
C GLY A 69 -10.24 1.28 -0.76
N ILE A 70 -9.61 2.41 -1.08
CA ILE A 70 -10.02 3.74 -0.57
C ILE A 70 -11.39 4.16 -1.12
N LEU A 71 -11.68 3.88 -2.40
CA LEU A 71 -12.90 4.33 -3.07
C LEU A 71 -14.11 3.44 -2.82
N PHE A 72 -13.94 2.12 -2.93
CA PHE A 72 -15.02 1.15 -2.92
C PHE A 72 -15.07 0.32 -1.63
N GLY A 73 -14.10 0.53 -0.73
CA GLY A 73 -14.03 -0.11 0.58
C GLY A 73 -13.10 -1.34 0.59
N PRO A 74 -12.86 -1.89 1.80
CA PRO A 74 -11.81 -2.90 2.03
C PRO A 74 -12.02 -4.18 1.22
N ILE A 75 -13.26 -4.66 1.10
CA ILE A 75 -13.56 -5.91 0.39
C ILE A 75 -13.28 -5.75 -1.11
N ALA A 76 -13.68 -4.63 -1.71
CA ALA A 76 -13.44 -4.33 -3.11
C ALA A 76 -11.93 -4.18 -3.40
N GLY A 77 -11.20 -3.51 -2.50
CA GLY A 77 -9.74 -3.44 -2.53
C GLY A 77 -9.09 -4.82 -2.52
N GLY A 78 -9.50 -5.66 -1.57
CA GLY A 78 -8.96 -7.02 -1.44
C GLY A 78 -9.18 -7.90 -2.67
N LEU A 79 -10.40 -7.86 -3.25
CA LEU A 79 -10.71 -8.57 -4.48
C LEU A 79 -9.87 -8.07 -5.65
N THR A 80 -9.74 -6.75 -5.80
CA THR A 80 -8.91 -6.14 -6.85
C THR A 80 -7.46 -6.60 -6.72
N GLY A 81 -6.90 -6.59 -5.51
CA GLY A 81 -5.54 -7.01 -5.22
C GLY A 81 -5.31 -8.49 -5.54
N GLY A 82 -6.15 -9.38 -4.98
CA GLY A 82 -6.02 -10.83 -5.21
C GLY A 82 -6.17 -11.23 -6.67
N VAL A 83 -7.12 -10.62 -7.40
CA VAL A 83 -7.29 -10.86 -8.84
C VAL A 83 -6.10 -10.34 -9.63
N SER A 84 -5.62 -9.13 -9.32
CA SER A 84 -4.48 -8.55 -10.05
C SER A 84 -3.17 -9.33 -9.84
N ASP A 85 -2.96 -9.92 -8.67
CA ASP A 85 -1.77 -10.72 -8.36
C ASP A 85 -1.83 -12.09 -9.03
N THR A 86 -2.94 -12.82 -8.89
CA THR A 86 -3.12 -14.14 -9.49
C THR A 86 -3.11 -14.10 -11.02
N LEU A 87 -3.97 -13.28 -11.62
CA LEU A 87 -4.01 -13.13 -13.08
C LEU A 87 -2.74 -12.49 -13.61
N GLY A 88 -2.19 -11.52 -12.87
CA GLY A 88 -0.91 -10.95 -13.19
C GLY A 88 0.13 -12.06 -13.32
N PHE A 89 0.28 -12.90 -12.30
CA PHE A 89 1.27 -13.98 -12.29
C PHE A 89 1.07 -14.95 -13.46
N MET A 90 -0.17 -15.37 -13.73
CA MET A 90 -0.50 -16.25 -14.85
C MET A 90 -0.09 -15.68 -16.22
N LEU A 91 -0.18 -14.36 -16.39
CA LEU A 91 0.20 -13.70 -17.64
C LEU A 91 1.71 -13.56 -17.80
N ASN A 92 2.43 -13.23 -16.73
CA ASN A 92 3.89 -13.13 -16.76
C ASN A 92 4.46 -13.34 -15.34
N PRO A 93 5.12 -14.45 -15.03
CA PRO A 93 5.66 -14.69 -13.70
C PRO A 93 6.87 -13.79 -13.33
N MET A 94 7.38 -12.94 -14.26
CA MET A 94 8.56 -12.08 -14.05
C MET A 94 9.77 -12.82 -13.47
N GLY A 95 9.92 -14.10 -13.83
CA GLY A 95 11.06 -14.94 -13.48
C GLY A 95 11.05 -15.52 -12.05
N GLY A 96 9.98 -15.34 -11.28
CA GLY A 96 9.86 -15.90 -9.91
C GLY A 96 8.84 -17.04 -9.80
N PRO A 97 8.96 -17.94 -8.81
CA PRO A 97 7.93 -18.93 -8.51
C PRO A 97 6.67 -18.26 -7.96
N TYR A 98 5.52 -18.92 -8.14
CA TYR A 98 4.28 -18.47 -7.49
C TYR A 98 4.37 -18.71 -5.99
N ILE A 99 4.21 -17.66 -5.20
CA ILE A 99 4.22 -17.73 -3.74
C ILE A 99 2.82 -17.33 -3.26
N PRO A 100 1.98 -18.30 -2.83
CA PRO A 100 0.62 -18.01 -2.37
C PRO A 100 0.56 -16.98 -1.23
N GLY A 101 1.61 -16.92 -0.40
CA GLY A 101 1.75 -15.90 0.64
C GLY A 101 1.76 -14.47 0.10
N LEU A 102 2.36 -14.22 -1.07
CA LEU A 102 2.37 -12.91 -1.70
C LEU A 102 0.97 -12.50 -2.19
N THR A 103 0.14 -13.44 -2.61
CA THR A 103 -1.25 -13.14 -2.97
C THR A 103 -2.07 -12.70 -1.77
N ILE A 104 -1.83 -13.28 -0.59
CA ILE A 104 -2.45 -12.82 0.67
C ILE A 104 -2.01 -11.38 0.94
N THR A 105 -0.73 -11.05 0.75
CA THR A 105 -0.26 -9.68 0.91
C THR A 105 -0.88 -8.72 -0.10
N ALA A 106 -1.14 -9.15 -1.34
CA ALA A 106 -1.78 -8.36 -2.38
C ALA A 106 -3.25 -8.07 -2.04
N ILE A 107 -3.98 -9.06 -1.50
CA ILE A 107 -5.33 -8.85 -0.96
C ILE A 107 -5.27 -7.81 0.18
N LEU A 108 -4.35 -7.99 1.13
CA LEU A 108 -4.21 -7.06 2.25
C LEU A 108 -3.75 -5.66 1.80
N ARG A 109 -3.03 -5.54 0.69
CA ARG A 109 -2.64 -4.27 0.06
C ARG A 109 -3.85 -3.42 -0.31
N GLY A 110 -4.96 -4.04 -0.70
CA GLY A 110 -6.22 -3.33 -0.94
C GLY A 110 -7.08 -3.20 0.31
N VAL A 111 -7.09 -4.20 1.20
CA VAL A 111 -7.92 -4.21 2.41
C VAL A 111 -7.46 -3.19 3.44
N ILE A 112 -6.17 -3.14 3.76
CA ILE A 112 -5.64 -2.29 4.85
C ILE A 112 -5.91 -0.81 4.57
N PRO A 113 -5.59 -0.24 3.39
CA PRO A 113 -5.92 1.15 3.08
C PRO A 113 -7.41 1.44 3.13
N GLY A 114 -8.24 0.54 2.58
CA GLY A 114 -9.69 0.69 2.60
C GLY A 114 -10.27 0.69 4.02
N LEU A 115 -9.72 -0.14 4.90
CA LEU A 115 -10.15 -0.23 6.30
C LEU A 115 -9.74 0.99 7.11
N ILE A 116 -8.48 1.44 6.99
CA ILE A 116 -8.00 2.65 7.68
C ILE A 116 -8.83 3.85 7.24
N TYR A 117 -9.06 4.02 5.94
CA TYR A 117 -9.81 5.15 5.41
C TYR A 117 -11.28 5.12 5.84
N TRP A 118 -11.90 3.93 5.84
CA TRP A 118 -13.26 3.73 6.34
C TRP A 118 -13.38 4.07 7.83
N LEU A 119 -12.40 3.69 8.65
CA LEU A 119 -12.37 4.03 10.08
C LEU A 119 -12.22 5.53 10.33
N ILE A 120 -11.32 6.20 9.59
CA ILE A 120 -11.14 7.66 9.68
C ILE A 120 -12.44 8.38 9.35
N GLN A 121 -13.15 7.94 8.30
CA GLN A 121 -14.43 8.52 7.91
C GLN A 121 -15.55 8.24 8.91
N SER A 122 -15.61 7.03 9.49
CA SER A 122 -16.72 6.63 10.36
C SER A 122 -16.60 7.14 11.80
N LYS A 123 -15.38 7.36 12.32
CA LYS A 123 -15.17 7.73 13.73
C LYS A 123 -14.77 9.19 13.95
N ASN A 124 -14.66 10.00 12.90
CA ASN A 124 -14.29 11.43 12.98
C ASN A 124 -13.09 11.66 13.91
N ILE A 125 -12.09 10.78 13.79
CA ILE A 125 -10.96 10.71 14.72
C ILE A 125 -10.09 11.95 14.50
N LYS A 126 -9.97 12.80 15.52
CA LYS A 126 -9.05 13.95 15.54
C LYS A 126 -7.61 13.50 15.81
N PHE A 127 -7.12 12.57 15.01
CA PHE A 127 -5.76 12.07 15.12
C PHE A 127 -4.81 13.00 14.35
N ASN A 128 -3.68 13.37 14.95
CA ASN A 128 -2.69 14.18 14.27
C ASN A 128 -1.79 13.29 13.40
N PHE A 129 -2.22 13.08 12.14
CA PHE A 129 -1.54 12.20 11.19
C PHE A 129 -0.09 12.61 10.92
N HIS A 130 0.25 13.90 11.02
CA HIS A 130 1.63 14.37 10.91
C HIS A 130 2.55 13.74 11.96
N ILE A 131 2.12 13.70 13.22
CA ILE A 131 2.94 13.15 14.32
C ILE A 131 3.19 11.66 14.10
N ALA A 132 2.15 10.93 13.67
CA ALA A 132 2.31 9.50 13.40
C ALA A 132 3.23 9.22 12.22
N ASN A 133 3.16 10.00 11.15
CA ASN A 133 4.06 9.87 10.01
C ASN A 133 5.52 10.12 10.40
N ILE A 134 5.76 11.13 11.25
CA ILE A 134 7.09 11.39 11.81
C ILE A 134 7.56 10.19 12.66
N ALA A 135 6.70 9.66 13.54
CA ALA A 135 7.03 8.50 14.38
C ALA A 135 7.38 7.25 13.56
N PHE A 136 6.59 6.93 12.52
CA PHE A 136 6.88 5.81 11.62
C PHE A 136 8.18 6.02 10.83
N SER A 137 8.50 7.26 10.46
CA SER A 137 9.73 7.58 9.72
C SER A 137 10.98 7.43 10.62
N ILE A 138 10.87 7.85 11.88
CA ILE A 138 11.91 7.62 12.90
C ILE A 138 12.10 6.12 13.13
N LEU A 139 11.02 5.36 13.29
CA LEU A 139 11.07 3.91 13.48
C LEU A 139 11.78 3.21 12.32
N LEU A 140 11.47 3.59 11.08
CA LEU A 140 12.14 3.08 9.88
C LEU A 140 13.62 3.41 9.87
N THR A 141 13.98 4.65 10.24
CA THR A 141 15.38 5.11 10.32
C THR A 141 16.17 4.32 11.35
N ILE A 142 15.60 4.09 12.54
CA ILE A 142 16.18 3.23 13.57
C ILE A 142 16.36 1.80 13.04
N GLY A 143 15.38 1.28 12.29
CA GLY A 143 15.47 -0.02 11.64
C GLY A 143 16.65 -0.14 10.68
N ILE A 144 16.94 0.91 9.88
CA ILE A 144 18.12 0.93 8.99
C ILE A 144 19.41 0.84 9.82
N LEU A 145 19.52 1.69 10.86
CA LEU A 145 20.71 1.75 11.70
C LEU A 145 20.94 0.43 12.47
N PHE A 146 19.88 -0.17 13.00
CA PHE A 146 19.96 -1.46 13.71
C PHE A 146 20.44 -2.59 12.80
N VAL A 147 19.88 -2.68 11.58
CA VAL A 147 20.32 -3.69 10.61
C VAL A 147 21.78 -3.47 10.22
N PHE A 148 22.18 -2.22 10.02
CA PHE A 148 23.56 -1.87 9.70
C PHE A 148 24.53 -2.28 10.82
N MET A 149 24.19 -2.01 12.09
CA MET A 149 24.99 -2.43 13.23
C MET A 149 25.02 -3.96 13.42
N SER A 150 24.00 -4.68 12.95
CA SER A 150 23.91 -6.13 13.05
C SER A 150 24.65 -6.87 11.94
N GLN A 151 25.03 -6.18 10.86
CA GLN A 151 25.89 -6.76 9.83
C GLN A 151 27.34 -6.43 10.19
N ASP A 152 28.12 -7.44 10.57
CA ASP A 152 29.58 -7.40 10.75
C ASP A 152 30.33 -7.18 9.41
N ALA A 153 29.81 -6.28 8.57
CA ALA A 153 30.46 -5.87 7.35
C ALA A 153 31.37 -4.69 7.68
N GLU A 154 32.69 -4.87 7.54
CA GLU A 154 33.67 -3.78 7.50
C GLU A 154 33.40 -2.90 6.27
N LEU A 155 32.35 -2.10 6.32
CA LEU A 155 31.98 -1.18 5.27
C LEU A 155 32.91 0.04 5.36
N PRO A 156 33.43 0.53 4.22
CA PRO A 156 34.23 1.75 4.20
C PRO A 156 33.41 2.89 4.83
N LYS A 157 34.04 3.72 5.68
CA LYS A 157 33.41 4.82 6.43
C LYS A 157 32.56 5.76 5.54
N MET A 158 32.91 5.86 4.26
CA MET A 158 32.16 6.60 3.24
C MET A 158 30.75 6.04 2.99
N LEU A 159 30.58 4.72 2.96
CA LEU A 159 29.27 4.09 2.79
C LEU A 159 28.40 4.28 4.04
N MET A 160 29.00 4.25 5.22
CA MET A 160 28.33 4.51 6.50
C MET A 160 27.79 5.94 6.57
N MET A 161 28.58 6.92 6.12
CA MET A 161 28.16 8.32 6.03
C MET A 161 27.01 8.50 5.03
N LEU A 162 27.08 7.83 3.87
CA LEU A 162 26.01 7.85 2.88
C LEU A 162 24.69 7.25 3.43
N TYR A 163 24.75 6.15 4.17
CA TYR A 163 23.58 5.56 4.82
C TYR A 163 22.94 6.49 5.86
N CYS A 164 23.76 7.14 6.70
CA CYS A 164 23.27 8.13 7.66
C CYS A 164 22.61 9.34 6.96
N VAL A 165 23.16 9.80 5.83
CA VAL A 165 22.57 10.88 5.02
C VAL A 165 21.24 10.45 4.39
N ILE A 166 21.15 9.22 3.85
CA ILE A 166 19.89 8.67 3.33
C ILE A 166 18.84 8.54 4.44
N ALA A 167 19.25 8.08 5.62
CA ALA A 167 18.37 7.95 6.78
C ALA A 167 17.86 9.32 7.28
N LEU A 168 18.73 10.34 7.35
CA LEU A 168 18.32 11.72 7.67
C LEU A 168 17.40 12.32 6.62
N ALA A 169 17.68 12.09 5.33
CA ALA A 169 16.81 12.51 4.24
C ALA A 169 15.41 11.89 4.40
N PHE A 170 15.31 10.66 4.90
CA PHE A 170 14.02 9.96 5.07
C PHE A 170 13.16 10.59 6.16
N ILE A 171 13.77 11.02 7.25
CA ILE A 171 13.09 11.76 8.32
C ILE A 171 12.61 13.12 7.80
N MET A 172 13.43 13.79 6.99
CA MET A 172 13.09 15.09 6.44
C MET A 172 11.97 15.02 5.39
N LEU A 173 11.84 13.90 4.68
CA LEU A 173 10.96 13.79 3.52
C LEU A 173 9.45 13.96 3.86
N PRO A 174 8.86 13.24 4.83
CA PRO A 174 7.46 13.47 5.21
C PRO A 174 7.25 14.84 5.87
N VAL A 175 8.26 15.38 6.56
CA VAL A 175 8.20 16.72 7.17
C VAL A 175 8.18 17.81 6.09
N VAL A 176 9.02 17.68 5.06
CA VAL A 176 9.09 18.60 3.93
C VAL A 176 7.81 18.50 3.09
N LEU A 177 7.35 17.29 2.77
CA LEU A 177 6.10 17.10 2.02
C LEU A 177 4.88 17.65 2.77
N GLY A 178 4.79 17.42 4.08
CA GLY A 178 3.73 17.97 4.91
C GLY A 178 3.77 19.51 5.06
N ARG A 179 4.93 20.15 4.86
CA ARG A 179 5.05 21.62 4.85
C ARG A 179 4.75 22.24 3.47
N ILE A 180 5.14 21.57 2.38
CA ILE A 180 4.95 22.07 1.01
C ILE A 180 3.48 21.96 0.59
N ILE A 181 2.81 20.87 0.98
CA ILE A 181 1.43 20.59 0.57
C ILE A 181 0.50 21.13 1.66
N LYS A 182 -0.10 22.31 1.45
CA LYS A 182 -1.13 22.85 2.35
C LYS A 182 -2.30 21.88 2.41
N THR A 183 -2.48 21.29 3.58
CA THR A 183 -3.56 20.35 3.88
C THR A 183 -4.90 21.11 3.92
N GLU A 184 -5.70 21.01 2.87
CA GLU A 184 -7.13 21.30 2.99
C GLU A 184 -7.78 20.23 3.88
N ASP A 185 -8.72 20.64 4.75
CA ASP A 185 -9.55 19.79 5.61
C ASP A 185 -10.56 18.95 4.80
N SER A 186 -10.05 18.25 3.80
CA SER A 186 -10.80 17.30 3.00
C SER A 186 -10.61 15.89 3.55
N LEU A 187 -11.55 15.02 3.19
CA LEU A 187 -11.44 13.59 3.50
C LEU A 187 -10.12 13.02 2.95
N TYR A 188 -9.69 13.48 1.77
CA TYR A 188 -8.51 13.00 1.02
C TYR A 188 -7.25 13.86 1.24
N SER A 189 -7.06 14.37 2.45
CA SER A 189 -5.85 15.11 2.80
C SER A 189 -4.58 14.28 2.57
N PHE A 190 -3.49 14.95 2.16
CA PHE A 190 -2.19 14.33 1.91
C PHE A 190 -1.68 13.54 3.11
N ASP A 191 -1.84 14.06 4.33
CA ASP A 191 -1.30 13.43 5.55
C ASP A 191 -1.98 12.11 5.87
N LYS A 192 -3.29 12.02 5.59
CA LYS A 192 -4.07 10.79 5.76
C LYS A 192 -3.62 9.75 4.75
N ILE A 193 -3.40 10.14 3.50
CA ILE A 193 -2.92 9.24 2.44
C ILE A 193 -1.51 8.75 2.78
N LEU A 194 -0.61 9.65 3.18
CA LEU A 194 0.75 9.30 3.57
C LEU A 194 0.75 8.33 4.75
N PHE A 195 -0.09 8.57 5.75
CA PHE A 195 -0.26 7.67 6.89
C PHE A 195 -0.75 6.29 6.47
N VAL A 196 -1.80 6.23 5.65
CA VAL A 196 -2.34 4.98 5.13
C VAL A 196 -1.28 4.18 4.36
N VAL A 197 -0.54 4.84 3.46
CA VAL A 197 0.51 4.20 2.65
C VAL A 197 1.66 3.72 3.54
N THR A 198 2.08 4.53 4.52
CA THR A 198 3.18 4.18 5.44
C THR A 198 2.82 2.99 6.32
N VAL A 199 1.62 2.97 6.91
CA VAL A 199 1.14 1.85 7.73
C VAL A 199 1.01 0.57 6.88
N ALA A 200 0.41 0.67 5.69
CA ALA A 200 0.31 -0.46 4.78
C ALA A 200 1.69 -0.98 4.36
N TYR A 201 2.65 -0.09 4.08
CA TYR A 201 4.02 -0.45 3.74
C TYR A 201 4.70 -1.19 4.89
N PHE A 202 4.56 -0.70 6.12
CA PHE A 202 5.17 -1.30 7.29
C PHE A 202 4.65 -2.73 7.53
N ILE A 203 3.34 -2.91 7.54
CA ILE A 203 2.72 -4.22 7.81
C ILE A 203 3.02 -5.20 6.66
N LEU A 204 2.87 -4.75 5.41
CA LEU A 204 2.91 -5.65 4.26
C LEU A 204 4.31 -5.84 3.70
N SER A 205 5.08 -4.77 3.51
CA SER A 205 6.40 -4.87 2.89
C SER A 205 7.44 -5.33 3.90
N LEU A 206 7.50 -4.73 5.10
CA LEU A 206 8.50 -5.10 6.11
C LEU A 206 8.12 -6.37 6.87
N GLY A 207 6.82 -6.55 7.16
CA GLY A 207 6.30 -7.73 7.84
C GLY A 207 6.08 -8.92 6.89
N LEU A 208 4.90 -8.97 6.29
CA LEU A 208 4.44 -10.18 5.59
C LEU A 208 5.27 -10.55 4.35
N ASN A 209 5.60 -9.60 3.48
CA ASN A 209 6.37 -9.88 2.26
C ASN A 209 7.75 -10.43 2.61
N THR A 210 8.47 -9.77 3.51
CA THR A 210 9.77 -10.23 4.01
C THR A 210 9.67 -11.62 4.64
N PHE A 211 8.61 -11.88 5.41
CA PHE A 211 8.38 -13.16 6.04
C PHE A 211 8.17 -14.29 5.02
N PHE A 212 7.29 -14.11 4.04
CA PHE A 212 7.06 -15.11 3.00
C PHE A 212 8.29 -15.34 2.11
N LEU A 213 9.06 -14.29 1.83
CA LEU A 213 10.32 -14.40 1.12
C LEU A 213 11.38 -15.16 1.92
N ALA A 214 11.48 -14.91 3.24
CA ALA A 214 12.39 -15.64 4.11
C ALA A 214 12.12 -17.15 4.08
N ILE A 215 10.85 -17.55 4.11
CA ILE A 215 10.44 -18.95 3.99
C ILE A 215 10.75 -19.50 2.60
N THR A 216 10.43 -18.77 1.54
CA THR A 216 10.54 -19.28 0.15
C THR A 216 11.99 -19.42 -0.31
N TYR A 217 12.84 -18.47 0.07
CA TYR A 217 14.25 -18.44 -0.34
C TYR A 217 15.20 -19.07 0.69
N GLU A 218 14.66 -19.65 1.77
CA GLU A 218 15.43 -20.26 2.87
C GLU A 218 16.53 -19.34 3.44
N LYS A 219 16.29 -18.02 3.43
CA LYS A 219 17.21 -17.02 3.96
C LYS A 219 16.62 -16.35 5.20
N GLY A 220 17.50 -15.88 6.08
CA GLY A 220 17.11 -15.17 7.29
C GLY A 220 16.28 -13.91 7.00
N PHE A 221 15.27 -13.64 7.82
CA PHE A 221 14.41 -12.46 7.72
C PHE A 221 15.20 -11.15 7.63
N LEU A 222 16.29 -11.04 8.40
CA LEU A 222 17.18 -9.88 8.42
C LEU A 222 17.94 -9.66 7.11
N ALA A 223 18.06 -10.66 6.24
CA ALA A 223 18.73 -10.52 4.95
C ALA A 223 17.92 -9.66 3.95
N PHE A 224 16.59 -9.74 4.02
CA PHE A 224 15.69 -9.01 3.11
C PHE A 224 15.32 -7.62 3.64
N LEU A 225 15.36 -7.44 4.96
CA LEU A 225 14.94 -6.23 5.64
C LEU A 225 15.64 -4.94 5.17
N PRO A 226 16.99 -4.89 4.97
CA PRO A 226 17.64 -3.67 4.50
C PRO A 226 17.17 -3.24 3.11
N GLY A 227 17.03 -4.19 2.17
CA GLY A 227 16.50 -3.90 0.84
C GLY A 227 15.05 -3.39 0.89
N ARG A 228 14.24 -3.91 1.81
CA ARG A 228 12.85 -3.46 2.02
C ARG A 228 12.79 -2.06 2.62
N ILE A 229 13.65 -1.73 3.59
CA ILE A 229 13.63 -0.38 4.14
C ILE A 229 14.11 0.64 3.09
N LEU A 230 15.15 0.32 2.32
CA LEU A 230 15.60 1.16 1.20
C LEU A 230 14.51 1.34 0.13
N ALA A 231 13.76 0.28 -0.18
CA ALA A 231 12.60 0.41 -1.08
C ALA A 231 11.52 1.33 -0.49
N GLY A 232 11.28 1.25 0.81
CA GLY A 232 10.34 2.12 1.52
C GLY A 232 10.67 3.59 1.38
N PHE A 233 11.96 3.95 1.36
CA PHE A 233 12.44 5.31 1.14
C PHE A 233 11.86 5.96 -0.11
N VAL A 234 11.85 5.21 -1.21
CA VAL A 234 11.39 5.70 -2.51
C VAL A 234 9.89 5.48 -2.67
N ILE A 235 9.40 4.31 -2.29
CA ILE A 235 8.02 3.88 -2.58
C ILE A 235 7.00 4.66 -1.76
N ILE A 236 7.25 4.89 -0.46
CA ILE A 236 6.27 5.59 0.40
C ILE A 236 5.93 6.98 -0.13
N PRO A 237 6.90 7.90 -0.38
CA PRO A 237 6.56 9.22 -0.90
C PRO A 237 6.01 9.17 -2.31
N LEU A 238 6.57 8.34 -3.18
CA LEU A 238 6.13 8.22 -4.57
C LEU A 238 4.67 7.74 -4.63
N HIS A 239 4.30 6.66 -3.95
CA HIS A 239 2.91 6.19 -3.90
C HIS A 239 2.01 7.22 -3.22
N SER A 240 2.43 7.86 -2.13
CA SER A 240 1.62 8.87 -1.43
C SER A 240 1.30 10.07 -2.32
N ILE A 241 2.30 10.61 -3.03
CA ILE A 241 2.14 11.74 -3.96
C ILE A 241 1.22 11.33 -5.11
N MET A 242 1.44 10.17 -5.73
CA MET A 242 0.63 9.70 -6.84
C MET A 242 -0.83 9.48 -6.43
N ILE A 243 -1.07 8.81 -5.31
CA ILE A 243 -2.43 8.62 -4.79
C ILE A 243 -3.05 9.97 -4.43
N PHE A 244 -2.31 10.90 -3.84
CA PHE A 244 -2.81 12.25 -3.55
C PHE A 244 -3.22 13.01 -4.82
N VAL A 245 -2.38 13.03 -5.86
CA VAL A 245 -2.70 13.66 -7.15
C VAL A 245 -3.95 13.02 -7.76
N LEU A 246 -4.05 11.69 -7.75
CA LEU A 246 -5.22 10.96 -8.26
C LEU A 246 -6.46 11.21 -7.40
N SER A 247 -6.30 11.41 -6.09
CA SER A 247 -7.41 11.64 -5.17
C SER A 247 -8.18 12.92 -5.45
N ARG A 248 -7.55 13.93 -6.08
CA ARG A 248 -8.22 15.16 -6.54
C ARG A 248 -9.34 14.86 -7.55
N TRP A 249 -9.24 13.74 -8.27
CA TRP A 249 -10.22 13.30 -9.26
C TRP A 249 -11.30 12.38 -8.68
N PHE A 250 -11.14 11.92 -7.43
CA PHE A 250 -12.09 10.99 -6.81
C PHE A 250 -13.49 11.58 -6.64
N LYS A 251 -13.60 12.92 -6.56
CA LYS A 251 -14.89 13.62 -6.50
C LYS A 251 -15.78 13.29 -7.70
N TYR A 252 -15.18 13.00 -8.86
CA TYR A 252 -15.89 12.65 -10.09
C TYR A 252 -16.16 11.15 -10.24
N ILE A 253 -15.48 10.31 -9.44
CA ILE A 253 -15.53 8.85 -9.55
C ILE A 253 -16.50 8.23 -8.55
N LYS A 254 -16.97 8.96 -7.52
CA LYS A 254 -17.92 8.42 -6.54
C LYS A 254 -19.18 7.89 -7.22
N ILE A 255 -19.22 6.57 -7.39
CA ILE A 255 -20.36 5.84 -7.92
C ILE A 255 -21.37 5.78 -6.78
N SER A 256 -22.36 6.67 -6.82
CA SER A 256 -23.54 6.64 -5.94
C SER A 256 -24.26 5.30 -5.99
#